data_AF-A0AA39TCG9-F1
#
_entry.id   AF-A0AA39TCG9-F1
#
_cell.length_a   1.000
_cell.length_b   1.000
_cell.length_c   1.000
_cell.angle_alpha   90.00
_cell.angle_beta   90.00
_cell.angle_gamma   90.00
#
_symmetry.space_group_name_H-M   'P 1'
#
loop_
_entity.id
_entity.type
_entity.pdbx_description
1 polymer ?
#
loop_
_entity_poly.entity_id
_entity_poly.type
_entity_poly.pdbx_seq_one_letter_code
_entity_poly.pdbx_strand_id
1 'polypeptide(L)'
;MLASRISNIVIYVTLLCVTSSVAAGIPFPENDPTIVQTVLVPLKDFPEIPDLSTDYPEISEPSADSPEPPETIFFPGEQLFDVTDYGAVADGNTDSSSAFLSAWDAACTHAENATLYIPEGEFLLGPVTFSGPCSNGKSPNVEIRGTLMAQPELVAFPDSNWIKFKQLNGISVTGGKEEAILDARGGVEAWKQPSCSKSEKCKILVSSLRFSNVSNGNISNIALLNGKGFHVVFQDCNNINIYNVNITAPGDSPNTDGIHVSQSTEINITSSIIGVGDDCVSIGPGSVNISVFRIYCGPGHGIR
;
A
#
# COMPACT_ATOMS: atom_id res chain seq x y z
N MET A 1 27.51 2.03 -24.49
CA MET A 1 26.95 2.06 -23.12
C MET A 1 25.56 2.63 -23.26
N LEU A 2 24.51 1.82 -23.02
CA LEU A 2 23.13 2.21 -23.22
C LEU A 2 22.73 3.28 -22.19
N ALA A 3 22.37 4.47 -22.67
CA ALA A 3 21.53 5.40 -21.92
C ALA A 3 20.11 4.81 -21.86
N SER A 4 19.62 4.46 -20.67
CA SER A 4 18.21 4.05 -20.52
C SER A 4 17.33 5.26 -20.80
N ARG A 5 16.57 5.21 -21.89
CA ARG A 5 15.60 6.24 -22.24
C ARG A 5 14.47 6.21 -21.22
N ILE A 6 14.35 7.24 -20.40
CA ILE A 6 13.09 7.57 -19.73
C ILE A 6 12.13 7.97 -20.86
N SER A 7 11.08 7.19 -21.10
CA SER A 7 10.08 7.49 -22.14
C SER A 7 8.71 7.55 -21.50
N ASN A 8 8.04 8.70 -21.66
CA ASN A 8 6.66 9.00 -21.30
C ASN A 8 6.29 8.75 -19.82
N ILE A 9 6.56 9.76 -18.99
CA ILE A 9 5.91 9.93 -17.68
C ILE A 9 4.74 10.88 -17.90
N VAL A 10 3.50 10.42 -17.67
CA VAL A 10 2.31 11.29 -17.70
C VAL A 10 1.75 11.35 -16.28
N ILE A 11 2.11 12.40 -15.54
CA ILE A 11 1.57 12.66 -14.20
C ILE A 11 0.31 13.50 -14.37
N TYR A 12 -0.86 12.93 -14.11
CA TYR A 12 -2.09 13.71 -13.95
C TYR A 12 -2.28 14.06 -12.47
N VAL A 13 -1.66 15.16 -12.02
CA VAL A 13 -1.99 15.72 -10.69
C VAL A 13 -3.33 16.43 -10.79
N THR A 14 -4.43 15.76 -10.47
CA THR A 14 -5.66 16.47 -10.09
C THR A 14 -5.55 16.81 -8.61
N LEU A 15 -5.16 18.04 -8.31
CA LEU A 15 -5.28 18.61 -6.98
C LEU A 15 -6.78 18.74 -6.68
N LEU A 16 -7.35 17.82 -5.90
CA LEU A 16 -8.65 18.05 -5.27
C LEU A 16 -8.43 19.03 -4.11
N CYS A 17 -8.26 20.31 -4.42
CA CYS A 17 -8.61 21.37 -3.48
C CYS A 17 -10.13 21.35 -3.36
N VAL A 18 -10.65 20.83 -2.25
CA VAL A 18 -12.07 20.98 -1.92
C VAL A 18 -12.30 22.43 -1.53
N THR A 19 -12.63 23.29 -2.49
CA THR A 19 -13.52 24.43 -2.25
C THR A 19 -14.33 24.70 -3.51
N SER A 20 -15.63 24.50 -3.39
CA SER A 20 -16.66 24.93 -4.34
C SER A 20 -16.54 26.43 -4.60
N SER A 21 -16.31 26.86 -5.84
CA SER A 21 -16.95 28.03 -6.45
C SER A 21 -16.51 28.22 -7.91
N VAL A 22 -17.50 28.51 -8.74
CA VAL A 22 -17.43 28.74 -10.18
C VAL A 22 -16.82 30.12 -10.47
N ALA A 23 -16.16 30.23 -11.64
CA ALA A 23 -15.83 31.42 -12.43
C ALA A 23 -14.42 32.03 -12.29
N ALA A 24 -13.60 31.83 -13.33
CA ALA A 24 -13.02 32.91 -14.14
C ALA A 24 -12.30 32.31 -15.36
N GLY A 25 -12.71 32.72 -16.56
CA GLY A 25 -12.09 32.31 -17.82
C GLY A 25 -10.70 32.92 -18.01
N ILE A 26 -9.72 32.07 -18.34
CA ILE A 26 -8.39 32.44 -18.81
C ILE A 26 -8.07 31.52 -20.00
N PRO A 27 -7.63 32.05 -21.16
CA PRO A 27 -7.44 31.24 -22.37
C PRO A 27 -6.17 30.39 -22.29
N PHE A 28 -6.25 29.14 -22.78
CA PHE A 28 -5.11 28.24 -22.93
C PHE A 28 -4.34 28.54 -24.24
N PRO A 29 -3.00 28.60 -24.24
CA PRO A 29 -2.23 28.50 -25.46
C PRO A 29 -2.05 27.02 -25.85
N GLU A 30 -2.35 26.71 -27.10
CA GLU A 30 -2.12 25.40 -27.72
C GLU A 30 -0.62 25.12 -27.96
N ASN A 31 -0.24 23.85 -27.77
CA ASN A 31 0.87 23.12 -28.41
C ASN A 31 2.33 23.42 -28.01
N ASP A 32 2.83 22.73 -26.98
CA ASP A 32 4.20 22.16 -26.91
C ASP A 32 4.23 20.99 -25.88
N PRO A 33 4.53 19.73 -26.26
CA PRO A 33 4.41 18.58 -25.34
C PRO A 33 5.63 18.37 -24.42
N THR A 34 6.47 19.38 -24.23
CA THR A 34 7.69 19.27 -23.42
C THR A 34 7.82 20.46 -22.47
N ILE A 35 7.26 20.35 -21.27
CA ILE A 35 7.68 20.97 -19.98
C ILE A 35 6.53 20.75 -18.97
N VAL A 36 6.76 19.96 -17.91
CA VAL A 36 5.89 19.95 -16.72
C VAL A 36 6.44 21.03 -15.79
N GLN A 37 5.69 22.13 -15.64
CA GLN A 37 6.06 23.24 -14.77
C GLN A 37 5.42 23.02 -13.39
N THR A 38 6.25 22.87 -12.36
CA THR A 38 5.79 22.85 -10.95
C THR A 38 5.22 24.23 -10.59
N VAL A 39 3.92 24.31 -10.30
CA VAL A 39 3.31 25.52 -9.74
C VAL A 39 3.30 25.39 -8.22
N LEU A 40 4.20 26.12 -7.55
CA LEU A 40 4.16 26.33 -6.10
C LEU A 40 3.32 27.57 -5.81
N VAL A 41 2.20 27.42 -5.12
CA VAL A 41 1.40 28.57 -4.62
C VAL A 41 1.86 28.91 -3.20
N PRO A 42 2.26 30.16 -2.90
CA PRO A 42 2.73 30.55 -1.57
C PRO A 42 1.60 30.61 -0.53
N LEU A 43 1.89 30.13 0.68
CA LEU A 43 1.00 29.97 1.85
C LEU A 43 0.37 31.26 2.44
N LYS A 44 0.51 32.44 1.80
CA LYS A 44 0.11 33.73 2.40
C LYS A 44 -1.29 34.22 2.03
N ASP A 45 -2.02 33.49 1.18
CA ASP A 45 -3.32 33.92 0.67
C ASP A 45 -4.53 33.10 1.21
N PHE A 46 -4.37 32.40 2.35
CA PHE A 46 -5.48 31.69 3.00
C PHE A 46 -6.20 32.59 4.01
N PRO A 47 -7.53 32.74 3.95
CA PRO A 47 -8.31 33.38 5.01
C PRO A 47 -8.43 32.44 6.23
N GLU A 48 -8.48 33.02 7.44
CA GLU A 48 -8.71 32.29 8.69
C GLU A 48 -10.06 31.56 8.70
N ILE A 49 -10.06 30.32 9.21
CA ILE A 49 -11.25 29.46 9.35
C ILE A 49 -12.09 29.99 10.52
N PRO A 50 -13.41 30.23 10.36
CA PRO A 50 -14.27 30.61 11.47
C PRO A 50 -14.53 29.42 12.40
N ASP A 51 -14.46 29.70 13.71
CA ASP A 51 -14.75 28.77 14.81
C ASP A 51 -16.22 28.30 14.74
N LEU A 52 -16.43 27.01 14.50
CA LEU A 52 -17.74 26.38 14.44
C LEU A 52 -18.02 25.63 15.75
N SER A 53 -18.06 26.36 16.86
CA SER A 53 -18.52 25.85 18.15
C SER A 53 -19.89 26.44 18.49
N THR A 54 -20.97 25.74 18.10
CA THR A 54 -22.21 25.56 18.88
C THR A 54 -23.23 24.77 18.05
N ASP A 55 -23.92 23.85 18.73
CA ASP A 55 -25.08 23.04 18.31
C ASP A 55 -24.82 21.70 17.60
N TYR A 56 -24.43 20.69 18.39
CA TYR A 56 -24.79 19.30 18.11
C TYR A 56 -25.87 18.84 19.10
N PRO A 57 -26.97 18.22 18.65
CA PRO A 57 -27.91 17.56 19.55
C PRO A 57 -27.31 16.26 20.12
N GLU A 58 -27.61 15.97 21.39
CA GLU A 58 -27.23 14.74 22.09
C GLU A 58 -27.66 13.48 21.31
N ILE A 59 -26.70 12.60 21.04
CA ILE A 59 -26.94 11.28 20.44
C ILE A 59 -27.28 10.32 21.58
N SER A 60 -28.52 9.83 21.61
CA SER A 60 -28.94 8.73 22.49
C SER A 60 -28.23 7.42 22.12
N GLU A 61 -27.90 6.61 23.13
CA GLU A 61 -27.24 5.30 22.99
C GLU A 61 -27.94 4.36 21.98
N PRO A 62 -27.19 3.55 21.21
CA PRO A 62 -27.78 2.63 20.24
C PRO A 62 -28.42 1.42 20.92
N SER A 63 -29.60 1.02 20.40
CA SER A 63 -30.34 -0.18 20.78
C SER A 63 -29.62 -1.48 20.38
N ALA A 64 -29.72 -2.50 21.23
CA ALA A 64 -29.08 -3.82 21.12
C ALA A 64 -29.65 -4.77 20.04
N ASP A 65 -29.98 -4.24 18.85
CA ASP A 65 -30.52 -5.03 17.73
C ASP A 65 -29.79 -4.69 16.42
N SER A 66 -28.45 -4.76 16.46
CA SER A 66 -27.64 -4.66 15.24
C SER A 66 -27.66 -6.00 14.49
N PRO A 67 -27.92 -6.00 13.17
CA PRO A 67 -27.83 -7.21 12.36
C PRO A 67 -26.39 -7.73 12.35
N GLU A 68 -26.28 -9.05 12.43
CA GLU A 68 -25.03 -9.81 12.28
C GLU A 68 -24.26 -9.36 11.02
N PRO A 69 -22.92 -9.24 11.06
CA PRO A 69 -22.14 -8.74 9.93
C PRO A 69 -22.42 -9.59 8.67
N PRO A 70 -22.48 -8.97 7.48
CA PRO A 70 -22.91 -9.67 6.28
C PRO A 70 -21.86 -10.72 5.90
N GLU A 71 -22.31 -11.98 5.83
CA GLU A 71 -21.52 -13.11 5.35
C GLU A 71 -20.78 -12.76 4.03
N THR A 72 -19.54 -13.24 3.95
CA THR A 72 -18.69 -13.18 2.77
C THR A 72 -19.43 -13.77 1.56
N ILE A 73 -19.54 -12.99 0.48
CA ILE A 73 -20.27 -13.42 -0.72
C ILE A 73 -19.30 -14.26 -1.55
N PHE A 74 -19.36 -15.58 -1.40
CA PHE A 74 -18.56 -16.52 -2.17
C PHE A 74 -19.19 -16.81 -3.53
N PHE A 75 -18.39 -16.72 -4.60
CA PHE A 75 -18.81 -17.20 -5.91
C PHE A 75 -18.69 -18.72 -5.95
N PRO A 76 -19.65 -19.44 -6.56
CA PRO A 76 -19.51 -20.88 -6.76
C PRO A 76 -18.25 -21.19 -7.60
N GLY A 77 -17.33 -22.00 -7.07
CA GLY A 77 -16.10 -22.44 -7.76
C GLY A 77 -14.79 -21.78 -7.29
N GLU A 78 -14.80 -21.13 -6.13
CA GLU A 78 -13.60 -20.58 -5.47
C GLU A 78 -13.30 -21.34 -4.17
N GLN A 79 -12.11 -21.92 -4.06
CA GLN A 79 -11.66 -22.62 -2.86
C GLN A 79 -10.98 -21.65 -1.89
N LEU A 80 -11.46 -21.63 -0.65
CA LEU A 80 -10.87 -20.84 0.43
C LEU A 80 -9.77 -21.62 1.13
N PHE A 81 -8.67 -20.92 1.44
CA PHE A 81 -7.55 -21.40 2.24
C PHE A 81 -7.39 -20.44 3.42
N ASP A 82 -8.16 -20.68 4.48
CA ASP A 82 -8.12 -19.89 5.71
C ASP A 82 -6.83 -20.20 6.48
N VAL A 83 -6.01 -19.19 6.78
CA VAL A 83 -4.73 -19.38 7.49
C VAL A 83 -4.88 -20.04 8.87
N THR A 84 -6.05 -19.94 9.51
CA THR A 84 -6.32 -20.56 10.82
C THR A 84 -6.47 -22.08 10.72
N ASP A 85 -6.95 -22.61 9.59
CA ASP A 85 -6.97 -24.04 9.30
C ASP A 85 -5.54 -24.63 9.17
N TYR A 86 -4.56 -23.76 8.94
CA TYR A 86 -3.13 -24.09 8.86
C TYR A 86 -2.36 -23.74 10.15
N GLY A 87 -3.07 -23.36 11.21
CA GLY A 87 -2.49 -23.13 12.55
C GLY A 87 -2.08 -21.68 12.84
N ALA A 88 -2.52 -20.71 12.04
CA ALA A 88 -2.35 -19.29 12.41
C ALA A 88 -3.16 -18.97 13.66
N VAL A 89 -2.59 -18.17 14.55
CA VAL A 89 -3.22 -17.80 15.82
C VAL A 89 -3.42 -16.28 15.85
N ALA A 90 -4.67 -15.86 16.01
CA ALA A 90 -5.08 -14.46 16.02
C ALA A 90 -4.94 -13.81 17.42
N ASP A 91 -3.78 -13.96 18.06
CA ASP A 91 -3.50 -13.45 19.41
C ASP A 91 -2.53 -12.26 19.44
N GLY A 92 -2.09 -11.79 18.27
CA GLY A 92 -1.12 -10.70 18.10
C GLY A 92 0.31 -11.00 18.59
N ASN A 93 0.60 -12.22 19.04
CA ASN A 93 1.83 -12.58 19.73
C ASN A 93 2.51 -13.84 19.17
N THR A 94 1.74 -14.80 18.69
CA THR A 94 2.23 -16.05 18.12
C THR A 94 2.53 -15.85 16.64
N ASP A 95 3.79 -16.11 16.25
CA ASP A 95 4.22 -15.95 14.86
C ASP A 95 3.49 -16.92 13.93
N SER A 96 2.66 -16.36 13.06
CA SER A 96 1.80 -17.11 12.13
C SER A 96 2.45 -17.35 10.75
N SER A 97 3.74 -17.01 10.56
CA SER A 97 4.42 -17.12 9.25
C SER A 97 4.33 -18.51 8.63
N SER A 98 4.54 -19.55 9.44
CA SER A 98 4.52 -20.94 8.95
C SER A 98 3.14 -21.38 8.46
N ALA A 99 2.07 -20.95 9.15
CA ALA A 99 0.70 -21.20 8.76
C ALA A 99 0.33 -20.46 7.47
N PHE A 100 0.72 -19.18 7.35
CA PHE A 100 0.49 -18.37 6.15
C PHE A 100 1.16 -18.99 4.92
N LEU A 101 2.41 -19.43 5.04
CA LEU A 101 3.13 -20.10 3.95
C LEU A 101 2.49 -21.44 3.58
N SER A 102 2.08 -22.23 4.57
CA SER A 102 1.42 -23.52 4.33
C SER A 102 0.07 -23.36 3.61
N ALA A 103 -0.73 -22.37 4.02
CA ALA A 103 -1.99 -22.04 3.37
C ALA A 103 -1.76 -21.54 1.93
N TRP A 104 -0.76 -20.69 1.72
CA TRP A 104 -0.38 -20.23 0.38
C TRP A 104 0.05 -21.37 -0.54
N ASP A 105 0.89 -22.29 -0.06
CA ASP A 105 1.36 -23.43 -0.86
C ASP A 105 0.20 -24.33 -1.28
N ALA A 106 -0.76 -24.55 -0.38
CA ALA A 106 -1.97 -25.29 -0.69
C ALA A 106 -2.85 -24.55 -1.73
N ALA A 107 -3.01 -23.24 -1.58
CA ALA A 107 -3.75 -22.40 -2.54
C ALA A 107 -3.09 -22.37 -3.93
N CYS A 108 -1.77 -22.21 -3.98
CA CYS A 108 -0.99 -22.07 -5.20
C CYS A 108 -0.88 -23.39 -6.00
N THR A 109 -1.08 -24.53 -5.34
CA THR A 109 -1.12 -25.86 -5.97
C THR A 109 -2.55 -26.35 -6.29
N HIS A 110 -3.57 -25.61 -5.86
CA HIS A 110 -4.96 -25.94 -6.13
C HIS A 110 -5.27 -25.81 -7.63
N ALA A 111 -6.15 -26.67 -8.16
CA ALA A 111 -6.45 -26.76 -9.60
C ALA A 111 -7.51 -25.76 -10.10
N GLU A 112 -8.28 -25.17 -9.19
CA GLU A 112 -9.30 -24.18 -9.49
C GLU A 112 -8.92 -22.80 -8.92
N ASN A 113 -9.84 -21.83 -8.97
CA ASN A 113 -9.61 -20.53 -8.37
C ASN A 113 -9.47 -20.69 -6.85
N ALA A 114 -8.43 -20.07 -6.28
CA ALA A 114 -8.11 -20.19 -4.87
C ALA A 114 -7.95 -18.81 -4.23
N THR A 115 -8.35 -18.71 -2.96
CA THR A 115 -8.15 -17.52 -2.14
C THR A 115 -7.45 -17.88 -0.85
N LEU A 116 -6.28 -17.28 -0.63
CA LEU A 116 -5.67 -17.20 0.69
C LEU A 116 -6.49 -16.22 1.53
N TYR A 117 -7.07 -16.69 2.62
CA TYR A 117 -7.97 -15.91 3.45
C TYR A 117 -7.38 -15.71 4.84
N ILE A 118 -7.34 -14.46 5.27
CA ILE A 118 -6.93 -14.06 6.60
C ILE A 118 -8.17 -13.52 7.31
N PRO A 119 -8.76 -14.26 8.27
CA PRO A 119 -9.97 -13.82 8.95
C PRO A 119 -9.70 -12.63 9.87
N GLU A 120 -10.75 -12.10 10.48
CA GLU A 120 -10.64 -11.07 11.52
C GLU A 120 -9.78 -11.54 12.70
N GLY A 121 -9.11 -10.58 13.35
CA GLY A 121 -8.19 -10.80 14.46
C GLY A 121 -6.80 -10.23 14.21
N GLU A 122 -5.92 -10.33 15.21
CA GLU A 122 -4.57 -9.79 15.16
C GLU A 122 -3.55 -10.91 14.96
N PHE A 123 -2.78 -10.86 13.88
CA PHE A 123 -1.78 -11.87 13.56
C PHE A 123 -0.38 -11.27 13.61
N LEU A 124 0.47 -11.78 14.50
CA LEU A 124 1.90 -11.51 14.40
C LEU A 124 2.45 -12.28 13.20
N LEU A 125 3.07 -11.57 12.27
CA LEU A 125 3.59 -12.13 11.04
C LEU A 125 5.07 -11.76 10.88
N GLY A 126 5.93 -12.76 10.90
CA GLY A 126 7.33 -12.65 10.47
C GLY A 126 7.47 -12.43 8.96
N PRO A 127 8.70 -12.43 8.42
CA PRO A 127 8.91 -12.29 6.99
C PRO A 127 8.35 -13.49 6.22
N VAL A 128 7.49 -13.23 5.24
CA VAL A 128 6.91 -14.25 4.36
C VAL A 128 7.14 -13.91 2.90
N THR A 129 7.43 -14.94 2.09
CA THR A 129 7.53 -14.81 0.64
C THR A 129 6.57 -15.77 -0.05
N PHE A 130 5.47 -15.22 -0.56
CA PHE A 130 4.48 -15.89 -1.39
C PHE A 130 4.99 -15.97 -2.83
N SER A 131 5.44 -17.16 -3.24
CA SER A 131 6.08 -17.39 -4.55
C SER A 131 5.18 -18.18 -5.49
N GLY A 132 5.30 -17.89 -6.78
CA GLY A 132 4.85 -18.75 -7.87
C GLY A 132 6.03 -19.35 -8.64
N PRO A 133 5.78 -19.89 -9.85
CA PRO A 133 4.48 -19.97 -10.53
C PRO A 133 3.55 -20.96 -9.85
N CYS A 134 2.25 -20.65 -9.84
CA CYS A 134 1.19 -21.53 -9.34
C CYS A 134 0.67 -22.47 -10.44
N SER A 135 0.12 -23.62 -10.05
CA SER A 135 -0.19 -24.74 -10.95
C SER A 135 -1.13 -24.40 -12.11
N ASN A 136 -2.01 -23.40 -11.94
CA ASN A 136 -2.98 -23.00 -12.98
C ASN A 136 -2.52 -21.82 -13.84
N GLY A 137 -1.27 -21.36 -13.68
CA GLY A 137 -0.77 -20.14 -14.33
C GLY A 137 -1.44 -18.84 -13.84
N LYS A 138 -2.33 -18.94 -12.83
CA LYS A 138 -2.94 -17.84 -12.10
C LYS A 138 -2.58 -17.96 -10.62
N SER A 139 -2.33 -16.81 -10.00
CA SER A 139 -2.01 -16.74 -8.58
C SER A 139 -3.29 -16.76 -7.76
N PRO A 140 -3.28 -17.29 -6.52
CA PRO A 140 -4.40 -17.13 -5.60
C PRO A 140 -4.74 -15.66 -5.38
N ASN A 141 -6.02 -15.36 -5.12
CA ASN A 141 -6.36 -14.08 -4.50
C ASN A 141 -5.91 -14.11 -3.05
N VAL A 142 -5.72 -12.93 -2.47
CA VAL A 142 -5.41 -12.73 -1.06
C VAL A 142 -6.46 -11.79 -0.50
N GLU A 143 -7.30 -12.29 0.39
CA GLU A 143 -8.31 -11.49 1.08
C GLU A 143 -7.95 -11.40 2.55
N ILE A 144 -7.73 -10.17 3.02
CA ILE A 144 -7.31 -9.87 4.39
C ILE A 144 -8.48 -9.20 5.11
N ARG A 145 -8.96 -9.77 6.21
CA ARG A 145 -9.96 -9.17 7.09
C ARG A 145 -9.37 -8.74 8.43
N GLY A 146 -8.33 -9.44 8.87
CA GLY A 146 -7.63 -9.15 10.11
C GLY A 146 -6.58 -8.04 10.00
N THR A 147 -5.89 -7.84 11.12
CA THR A 147 -4.72 -6.97 11.25
C THR A 147 -3.45 -7.82 11.24
N LEU A 148 -2.52 -7.50 10.34
CA LEU A 148 -1.19 -8.09 10.30
C LEU A 148 -0.20 -7.17 11.00
N MET A 149 0.55 -7.70 11.96
CA MET A 149 1.58 -6.97 12.69
C MET A 149 2.96 -7.56 12.40
N ALA A 150 3.90 -6.71 12.02
CA ALA A 150 5.27 -7.16 11.79
C ALA A 150 5.98 -7.49 13.10
N GLN A 151 6.97 -8.38 13.03
CA GLN A 151 7.97 -8.53 14.08
C GLN A 151 8.61 -7.16 14.41
N PRO A 152 8.80 -6.81 15.70
CA PRO A 152 9.33 -5.50 16.06
C PRO A 152 10.78 -5.32 15.62
N GLU A 153 11.60 -6.34 15.78
CA GLU A 153 13.06 -6.24 15.64
C GLU A 153 13.54 -6.35 14.19
N LEU A 154 14.49 -5.51 13.80
CA LEU A 154 15.09 -5.50 12.46
C LEU A 154 15.82 -6.80 12.11
N VAL A 155 16.38 -7.48 13.13
CA VAL A 155 17.07 -8.76 12.95
C VAL A 155 16.15 -9.85 12.40
N ALA A 156 14.83 -9.73 12.58
CA ALA A 156 13.85 -10.64 12.03
C ALA A 156 13.72 -10.54 10.49
N PHE A 157 14.30 -9.52 9.85
CA PHE A 157 14.18 -9.24 8.41
C PHE A 157 15.52 -9.33 7.68
N PRO A 158 16.14 -10.53 7.57
CA PRO A 158 17.47 -10.68 6.96
C PRO A 158 17.51 -10.27 5.48
N ASP A 159 16.39 -10.42 4.77
CA ASP A 159 16.24 -10.05 3.36
C ASP A 159 15.62 -8.66 3.16
N SER A 160 15.47 -7.86 4.22
CA SER A 160 14.87 -6.51 4.18
C SER A 160 13.46 -6.45 3.58
N ASN A 161 12.66 -7.52 3.76
CA ASN A 161 11.27 -7.58 3.32
C ASN A 161 10.40 -8.24 4.39
N TRP A 162 9.22 -7.68 4.63
CA TRP A 162 8.21 -8.29 5.50
C TRP A 162 7.28 -9.21 4.69
N ILE A 163 6.38 -8.66 3.87
CA ILE A 163 5.48 -9.45 3.02
C ILE A 163 5.93 -9.31 1.58
N LYS A 164 6.30 -10.41 0.94
CA LYS A 164 6.79 -10.41 -0.45
C LYS A 164 5.97 -11.34 -1.34
N PHE A 165 5.50 -10.81 -2.45
CA PHE A 165 4.89 -11.54 -3.56
C PHE A 165 5.87 -11.63 -4.73
N LYS A 166 6.17 -12.84 -5.20
CA LYS A 166 7.23 -13.08 -6.17
C LYS A 166 6.82 -14.02 -7.30
N GLN A 167 7.13 -13.64 -8.55
CA GLN A 167 6.91 -14.49 -9.74
C GLN A 167 5.44 -14.90 -9.90
N LEU A 168 4.55 -13.90 -9.83
CA LEU A 168 3.10 -14.08 -9.83
C LEU A 168 2.45 -13.44 -11.05
N ASN A 169 1.34 -14.01 -11.47
CA ASN A 169 0.52 -13.51 -12.55
C ASN A 169 -0.96 -13.51 -12.13
N GLY A 170 -1.65 -12.39 -12.29
CA GLY A 170 -3.09 -12.29 -12.02
C GLY A 170 -3.46 -12.19 -10.53
N ILE A 171 -2.53 -11.81 -9.64
CA ILE A 171 -2.82 -11.73 -8.20
C ILE A 171 -3.77 -10.57 -7.86
N SER A 172 -4.71 -10.81 -6.95
CA SER A 172 -5.49 -9.77 -6.27
C SER A 172 -5.16 -9.78 -4.78
N VAL A 173 -4.79 -8.64 -4.20
CA VAL A 173 -4.59 -8.47 -2.75
C VAL A 173 -5.56 -7.41 -2.24
N THR A 174 -6.48 -7.78 -1.35
CA THR A 174 -7.54 -6.86 -0.94
C THR A 174 -7.98 -7.01 0.52
N GLY A 175 -8.43 -5.92 1.14
CA GLY A 175 -9.21 -5.95 2.39
C GLY A 175 -10.68 -6.38 2.21
N GLY A 176 -11.11 -6.60 0.97
CA GLY A 176 -12.49 -6.92 0.62
C GLY A 176 -13.38 -5.67 0.73
N LYS A 177 -14.39 -5.70 1.60
CA LYS A 177 -15.33 -4.57 1.82
C LYS A 177 -14.80 -3.51 2.79
N GLU A 178 -13.84 -3.88 3.62
CA GLU A 178 -13.26 -3.02 4.65
C GLU A 178 -11.75 -2.85 4.40
N GLU A 179 -11.13 -1.91 5.10
CA GLU A 179 -9.69 -1.67 4.99
C GLU A 179 -8.92 -2.63 5.90
N ALA A 180 -8.11 -3.52 5.32
CA ALA A 180 -7.24 -4.40 6.12
C ALA A 180 -6.01 -3.65 6.62
N ILE A 181 -5.57 -3.91 7.86
CA ILE A 181 -4.48 -3.17 8.49
C ILE A 181 -3.19 -4.00 8.48
N LEU A 182 -2.12 -3.42 7.93
CA LEU A 182 -0.76 -3.95 7.95
C LEU A 182 0.14 -2.99 8.73
N ASP A 183 0.41 -3.25 10.01
CA ASP A 183 1.29 -2.43 10.85
C ASP A 183 2.73 -2.98 10.87
N ALA A 184 3.65 -2.26 10.25
CA ALA A 184 5.06 -2.61 10.20
C ALA A 184 5.85 -2.22 11.46
N ARG A 185 5.25 -1.47 12.41
CA ARG A 185 5.82 -1.16 13.73
C ARG A 185 7.22 -0.53 13.66
N GLY A 186 7.44 0.38 12.72
CA GLY A 186 8.73 1.05 12.46
C GLY A 186 9.30 1.81 13.65
N GLY A 187 8.44 2.44 14.46
CA GLY A 187 8.85 3.22 15.62
C GLY A 187 9.42 2.43 16.79
N VAL A 188 9.36 1.10 16.76
CA VAL A 188 9.93 0.26 17.82
C VAL A 188 11.45 0.30 17.77
N GLU A 189 12.05 -0.05 16.62
CA GLU A 189 13.51 -0.11 16.42
C GLU A 189 13.98 0.64 15.16
N ALA A 190 13.26 0.52 14.04
CA ALA A 190 13.75 0.94 12.72
C ALA A 190 14.14 2.43 12.67
N TRP A 191 13.30 3.30 13.22
CA TRP A 191 13.55 4.76 13.21
C TRP A 191 14.60 5.21 14.24
N LYS A 192 14.97 4.33 15.17
CA LYS A 192 15.94 4.60 16.25
C LYS A 192 17.35 4.09 15.93
N GLN A 193 17.58 3.55 14.73
CA GLN A 193 18.91 3.10 14.33
C GLN A 193 19.91 4.27 14.38
N PRO A 194 21.12 4.08 14.94
CA PRO A 194 22.14 5.15 15.00
C PRO A 194 22.53 5.73 13.63
N SER A 195 22.33 4.98 12.55
CA SER A 195 22.55 5.44 11.18
C SER A 195 21.55 6.52 10.74
N CYS A 196 20.30 6.47 11.23
CA CYS A 196 19.26 7.43 10.85
C CYS A 196 19.57 8.84 11.35
N SER A 197 20.31 8.97 12.47
CA SER A 197 20.70 10.28 13.02
C SER A 197 22.01 10.82 12.45
N LYS A 198 22.84 9.97 11.82
CA LYS A 198 24.18 10.33 11.30
C LYS A 198 24.20 10.67 9.81
N SER A 199 23.18 10.22 9.09
CA SER A 199 22.94 10.49 7.68
C SER A 199 21.43 10.55 7.46
N GLU A 200 20.97 11.28 6.45
CA GLU A 200 19.57 11.25 5.96
C GLU A 200 19.13 9.85 5.44
N LYS A 201 19.93 8.82 5.67
CA LYS A 201 19.74 7.43 5.21
C LYS A 201 20.01 6.46 6.36
N CYS A 202 18.98 5.79 6.83
CA CYS A 202 19.08 4.61 7.69
C CYS A 202 19.77 3.47 6.94
N LYS A 203 20.52 2.64 7.67
CA LYS A 203 21.30 1.55 7.08
C LYS A 203 20.43 0.38 6.66
N ILE A 204 19.46 0.01 7.50
CA ILE A 204 18.53 -1.10 7.25
C ILE A 204 17.16 -0.49 6.95
N LEU A 205 16.63 -0.80 5.78
CA LEU A 205 15.31 -0.39 5.30
C LEU A 205 14.54 -1.66 4.95
N VAL A 206 13.49 -1.96 5.69
CA VAL A 206 12.64 -3.13 5.43
C VAL A 206 11.42 -2.67 4.63
N SER A 207 11.14 -3.32 3.51
CA SER A 207 9.92 -3.09 2.74
C SER A 207 8.72 -3.81 3.38
N SER A 208 7.62 -3.11 3.66
CA SER A 208 6.44 -3.73 4.28
C SER A 208 5.74 -4.69 3.32
N LEU A 209 5.47 -4.23 2.09
CA LEU A 209 4.81 -5.01 1.04
C LEU A 209 5.59 -4.88 -0.27
N ARG A 210 6.17 -5.98 -0.74
CA ARG A 210 6.96 -6.01 -1.98
C ARG A 210 6.36 -6.93 -3.02
N PHE A 211 6.25 -6.44 -4.24
CA PHE A 211 5.95 -7.21 -5.44
C PHE A 211 7.21 -7.28 -6.30
N SER A 212 7.61 -8.49 -6.69
CA SER A 212 8.83 -8.73 -7.47
C SER A 212 8.53 -9.68 -8.63
N ASN A 213 8.69 -9.22 -9.87
CA ASN A 213 8.31 -9.99 -11.05
C ASN A 213 6.85 -10.42 -10.98
N VAL A 214 5.96 -9.45 -10.83
CA VAL A 214 4.51 -9.66 -10.75
C VAL A 214 3.84 -9.00 -11.95
N SER A 215 2.90 -9.71 -12.58
CA SER A 215 2.14 -9.19 -13.72
C SER A 215 0.63 -9.27 -13.49
N ASN A 216 -0.12 -8.32 -14.06
CA ASN A 216 -1.58 -8.30 -14.05
C ASN A 216 -2.17 -8.31 -12.63
N GLY A 217 -1.64 -7.44 -11.75
CA GLY A 217 -1.96 -7.42 -10.33
C GLY A 217 -2.96 -6.33 -9.94
N ASN A 218 -3.81 -6.61 -8.95
CA ASN A 218 -4.67 -5.61 -8.31
C ASN A 218 -4.43 -5.59 -6.80
N ILE A 219 -4.23 -4.40 -6.24
CA ILE A 219 -4.02 -4.17 -4.81
C ILE A 219 -5.01 -3.10 -4.35
N SER A 220 -5.84 -3.39 -3.35
CA SER A 220 -6.84 -2.43 -2.90
C SER A 220 -7.33 -2.60 -1.47
N ASN A 221 -7.91 -1.55 -0.90
CA ASN A 221 -8.60 -1.60 0.40
C ASN A 221 -7.66 -2.08 1.52
N ILE A 222 -6.44 -1.56 1.56
CA ILE A 222 -5.46 -1.88 2.61
C ILE A 222 -4.87 -0.60 3.20
N ALA A 223 -4.65 -0.62 4.52
CA ALA A 223 -3.86 0.35 5.25
C ALA A 223 -2.47 -0.22 5.53
N LEU A 224 -1.42 0.53 5.21
CA LEU A 224 -0.05 0.23 5.63
C LEU A 224 0.42 1.28 6.63
N LEU A 225 0.69 0.83 7.86
CA LEU A 225 1.07 1.70 8.95
C LEU A 225 2.55 1.53 9.30
N ASN A 226 3.18 2.63 9.66
CA ASN A 226 4.48 2.69 10.34
C ASN A 226 5.58 1.85 9.67
N GLY A 227 5.82 2.05 8.37
CA GLY A 227 6.89 1.37 7.63
C GLY A 227 8.24 1.41 8.35
N LYS A 228 8.97 0.28 8.36
CA LYS A 228 10.38 0.20 8.79
C LYS A 228 11.36 0.76 7.73
N GLY A 229 10.81 1.25 6.62
CA GLY A 229 11.45 1.68 5.38
C GLY A 229 10.32 1.94 4.39
N PHE A 230 10.44 1.45 3.15
CA PHE A 230 9.39 1.58 2.14
C PHE A 230 8.11 0.82 2.52
N HIS A 231 6.93 1.43 2.31
CA HIS A 231 5.66 0.73 2.57
C HIS A 231 5.33 -0.24 1.44
N VAL A 232 5.28 0.22 0.20
CA VAL A 232 5.00 -0.61 -0.98
C VAL A 232 6.15 -0.51 -1.97
N VAL A 233 6.60 -1.65 -2.50
CA VAL A 233 7.61 -1.69 -3.56
C VAL A 233 7.14 -2.54 -4.74
N PHE A 234 7.15 -1.95 -5.94
CA PHE A 234 7.04 -2.66 -7.21
C PHE A 234 8.41 -2.73 -7.87
N GLN A 235 8.89 -3.95 -8.09
CA GLN A 235 10.14 -4.20 -8.79
C GLN A 235 9.92 -5.23 -9.90
N ASP A 236 10.37 -4.91 -11.11
CA ASP A 236 10.23 -5.80 -12.28
C ASP A 236 8.76 -6.19 -12.54
N CYS A 237 7.81 -5.28 -12.27
CA CYS A 237 6.37 -5.55 -12.37
C CYS A 237 5.77 -5.01 -13.67
N ASN A 238 4.66 -5.61 -14.13
CA ASN A 238 3.94 -5.18 -15.33
C ASN A 238 2.43 -5.16 -15.12
N ASN A 239 1.74 -4.11 -15.56
CA ASN A 239 0.28 -4.00 -15.48
C ASN A 239 -0.24 -4.23 -14.05
N ILE A 240 0.06 -3.29 -13.15
CA ILE A 240 -0.38 -3.32 -11.76
C ILE A 240 -1.30 -2.14 -11.49
N ASN A 241 -2.45 -2.40 -10.86
CA ASN A 241 -3.33 -1.38 -10.33
C ASN A 241 -3.28 -1.41 -8.80
N ILE A 242 -2.98 -0.27 -8.19
CA ILE A 242 -3.08 -0.06 -6.75
C ILE A 242 -4.01 1.13 -6.49
N TYR A 243 -5.06 0.89 -5.69
CA TYR A 243 -6.11 1.88 -5.47
C TYR A 243 -6.82 1.73 -4.13
N ASN A 244 -7.36 2.83 -3.60
CA ASN A 244 -8.01 2.84 -2.28
C ASN A 244 -7.09 2.27 -1.20
N VAL A 245 -5.86 2.78 -1.14
CA VAL A 245 -4.86 2.41 -0.14
C VAL A 245 -4.56 3.60 0.74
N ASN A 246 -4.42 3.35 2.04
CA ASN A 246 -4.01 4.33 3.03
C ASN A 246 -2.61 3.99 3.54
N ILE A 247 -1.65 4.91 3.40
CA ILE A 247 -0.27 4.71 3.86
C ILE A 247 0.06 5.81 4.85
N THR A 248 0.36 5.42 6.10
CA THR A 248 0.60 6.40 7.17
C THR A 248 1.84 6.04 8.01
N ALA A 249 2.74 7.01 8.14
CA ALA A 249 3.80 7.05 9.13
C ALA A 249 4.01 8.52 9.58
N PRO A 250 4.65 8.76 10.75
CA PRO A 250 4.98 10.12 11.19
C PRO A 250 5.76 10.90 10.12
N GLY A 251 5.50 12.20 9.97
CA GLY A 251 6.19 13.03 8.96
C GLY A 251 7.70 13.20 9.18
N ASP A 252 8.20 12.81 10.36
CA ASP A 252 9.61 12.77 10.73
C ASP A 252 10.19 11.34 10.77
N SER A 253 9.43 10.32 10.33
CA SER A 253 9.94 8.96 10.24
C SER A 253 10.97 8.82 9.11
N PRO A 254 12.20 8.37 9.39
CA PRO A 254 13.28 8.42 8.41
C PRO A 254 13.12 7.33 7.32
N ASN A 255 13.32 7.72 6.05
CA ASN A 255 13.35 6.85 4.88
C ASN A 255 12.12 5.96 4.71
N THR A 256 10.96 6.49 5.10
CA THR A 256 9.68 5.84 4.88
C THR A 256 9.07 6.32 3.58
N ASP A 257 9.44 5.74 2.45
CA ASP A 257 8.73 5.98 1.19
C ASP A 257 7.33 5.32 1.26
N GLY A 258 6.34 5.94 0.61
CA GLY A 258 5.02 5.36 0.43
C GLY A 258 5.06 4.24 -0.60
N ILE A 259 5.01 4.58 -1.89
CA ILE A 259 5.04 3.62 -3.00
C ILE A 259 6.29 3.84 -3.85
N HIS A 260 7.20 2.87 -3.85
CA HIS A 260 8.38 2.87 -4.70
C HIS A 260 8.17 2.00 -5.93
N VAL A 261 8.46 2.52 -7.12
CA VAL A 261 8.35 1.80 -8.40
C VAL A 261 9.71 1.76 -9.08
N SER A 262 10.20 0.58 -9.45
CA SER A 262 11.47 0.42 -10.17
C SER A 262 11.37 -0.68 -11.24
N GLN A 263 12.05 -0.49 -12.37
CA GLN A 263 12.11 -1.47 -13.47
C GLN A 263 10.73 -2.02 -13.88
N SER A 264 9.67 -1.21 -13.79
CA SER A 264 8.30 -1.66 -13.94
C SER A 264 7.56 -0.92 -15.04
N THR A 265 6.59 -1.57 -15.69
CA THR A 265 5.81 -0.98 -16.78
C THR A 265 4.32 -1.01 -16.46
N GLU A 266 3.56 0.01 -16.87
CA GLU A 266 2.09 0.04 -16.69
C GLU A 266 1.67 -0.09 -15.21
N ILE A 267 2.15 0.81 -14.37
CA ILE A 267 1.74 0.87 -12.95
C ILE A 267 0.78 2.03 -12.76
N ASN A 268 -0.43 1.73 -12.29
CA ASN A 268 -1.48 2.71 -12.02
C ASN A 268 -1.70 2.84 -10.51
N ILE A 269 -1.41 4.01 -9.97
CA ILE A 269 -1.56 4.36 -8.55
C ILE A 269 -2.67 5.39 -8.45
N THR A 270 -3.80 5.02 -7.84
CA THR A 270 -4.99 5.88 -7.83
C THR A 270 -5.71 5.97 -6.50
N SER A 271 -6.48 7.05 -6.27
CA SER A 271 -7.46 7.16 -5.17
C SER A 271 -6.91 6.72 -3.80
N SER A 272 -5.75 7.24 -3.41
CA SER A 272 -5.04 6.79 -2.21
C SER A 272 -4.56 7.97 -1.37
N ILE A 273 -4.37 7.73 -0.08
CA ILE A 273 -3.89 8.71 0.91
C ILE A 273 -2.52 8.24 1.38
N ILE A 274 -1.50 9.09 1.26
CA ILE A 274 -0.12 8.76 1.59
C ILE A 274 0.47 9.90 2.42
N GLY A 275 0.75 9.63 3.69
CA GLY A 275 1.41 10.54 4.61
C GLY A 275 2.59 9.83 5.29
N VAL A 276 3.82 10.25 5.01
CA VAL A 276 5.04 9.58 5.46
C VAL A 276 6.17 10.59 5.68
N GLY A 277 7.33 10.14 6.16
CA GLY A 277 8.51 10.99 6.34
C GLY A 277 9.48 11.08 5.15
N ASP A 278 9.20 10.42 4.01
CA ASP A 278 10.01 10.52 2.78
C ASP A 278 9.10 10.65 1.53
N ASP A 279 9.51 10.17 0.37
CA ASP A 279 8.73 10.28 -0.88
C ASP A 279 7.37 9.56 -0.77
N CYS A 280 6.26 10.23 -1.09
CA CYS A 280 4.94 9.60 -1.17
C CYS A 280 4.92 8.53 -2.26
N VAL A 281 5.44 8.89 -3.44
CA VAL A 281 5.63 7.98 -4.56
C VAL A 281 7.01 8.28 -5.17
N SER A 282 7.88 7.28 -5.26
CA SER A 282 9.20 7.41 -5.88
C SER A 282 9.32 6.51 -7.12
N ILE A 283 9.76 7.07 -8.24
CA ILE A 283 9.89 6.37 -9.53
C ILE A 283 11.37 6.18 -9.85
N GLY A 284 11.86 4.98 -9.55
CA GLY A 284 13.21 4.54 -9.86
C GLY A 284 13.44 4.22 -11.35
N PRO A 285 14.72 4.08 -11.76
CA PRO A 285 15.11 3.80 -13.14
C PRO A 285 14.49 2.52 -13.72
N GLY A 286 14.40 2.48 -15.05
CA GLY A 286 13.84 1.35 -15.79
C GLY A 286 12.30 1.29 -15.78
N SER A 287 11.64 2.26 -15.15
CA SER A 287 10.18 2.34 -15.09
C SER A 287 9.58 3.11 -16.28
N VAL A 288 8.48 2.64 -16.84
CA VAL A 288 7.82 3.20 -18.03
C VAL A 288 6.30 3.19 -17.85
N ASN A 289 5.60 4.24 -18.31
CA ASN A 289 4.15 4.31 -18.25
C ASN A 289 3.59 4.15 -16.82
N ILE A 290 4.00 5.06 -15.93
CA ILE A 290 3.55 5.11 -14.54
C ILE A 290 2.50 6.22 -14.43
N SER A 291 1.32 5.86 -13.95
CA SER A 291 0.20 6.78 -13.74
C SER A 291 -0.03 6.98 -12.24
N VAL A 292 -0.07 8.24 -11.82
CA VAL A 292 -0.35 8.64 -10.44
C VAL A 292 -1.47 9.67 -10.46
N PHE A 293 -2.63 9.34 -9.88
CA PHE A 293 -3.85 10.14 -10.02
C PHE A 293 -4.74 10.09 -8.77
N ARG A 294 -5.38 11.21 -8.38
CA ARG A 294 -6.21 11.31 -7.16
C ARG A 294 -5.49 10.79 -5.90
N ILE A 295 -4.27 11.28 -5.68
CA ILE A 295 -3.48 10.96 -4.50
C ILE A 295 -3.48 12.16 -3.57
N TYR A 296 -3.83 11.95 -2.31
CA TYR A 296 -3.47 12.87 -1.24
C TYR A 296 -2.06 12.50 -0.76
N CYS A 297 -1.12 13.44 -0.86
CA CYS A 297 0.27 13.23 -0.48
C CYS A 297 0.67 14.30 0.54
N GLY A 298 0.93 13.90 1.78
CA GLY A 298 1.32 14.80 2.87
C GLY A 298 1.03 14.21 4.25
N PRO A 299 1.96 14.29 5.21
CA PRO A 299 3.35 14.78 5.09
C PRO A 299 4.21 13.92 4.14
N GLY A 300 5.40 14.43 3.77
CA GLY A 300 6.37 13.71 2.93
C GLY A 300 7.11 14.62 1.93
N HIS A 301 7.89 14.00 1.05
CA HIS A 301 8.73 14.65 0.06
C HIS A 301 8.09 14.83 -1.33
N GLY A 302 6.83 14.42 -1.47
CA GLY A 302 6.06 14.53 -2.70
C GLY A 302 6.16 13.29 -3.59
N ILE A 303 5.90 13.49 -4.88
CA ILE A 303 6.08 12.48 -5.93
C ILE A 303 7.41 12.80 -6.63
N ARG A 304 8.34 11.84 -6.70
CA ARG A 304 9.72 12.05 -7.22
C ARG A 304 10.17 11.02 -8.25
#